data_AF-A0A5J4VHN7-F1
#
_entry.id   AF-A0A5J4VHN7-F1
#
_cell.length_a   1.000
_cell.length_b   1.000
_cell.length_c   1.000
_cell.angle_alpha   90.00
_cell.angle_beta   90.00
_cell.angle_gamma   90.00
#
_symmetry.space_group_name_H-M   'P 1'
#
loop_
_entity.id
_entity.type
_entity.pdbx_description
1 polymer ?
#
loop_
_entity_poly.entity_id
_entity_poly.type
_entity_poly.pdbx_seq_one_letter_code
_entity_poly.pdbx_strand_id
1 'polypeptide(L)'
;MTLHLNQEQIPKAIGLGVFMLHSNCNHSCIPNSEAVVYKIPQTSEQLDNEQIEKEFSFSYQGQNLEILREGALLRLVTKRLDDQDQNTKNIVINKGEEITISYLSEDELLLPVSERRRLLLQDYGFECNCPRCQLETINIQKQ
;
A
#
# COMPACT_ATOMS: atom_id res chain seq x y z
N MET A 1 6.41 16.29 32.35
CA MET A 1 6.98 16.75 31.07
C MET A 1 6.38 15.88 29.99
N THR A 2 5.18 16.25 29.55
CA THR A 2 4.33 15.42 28.68
C THR A 2 4.81 15.62 27.26
N LEU A 3 5.45 14.60 26.68
CA LEU A 3 5.83 14.60 25.27
C LEU A 3 4.54 14.72 24.46
N HIS A 4 4.27 15.93 23.97
CA HIS A 4 3.29 16.16 22.92
C HIS A 4 3.94 15.63 21.65
N LEU A 5 3.63 14.39 21.29
CA LEU A 5 3.88 13.90 19.95
C LEU A 5 3.10 14.83 19.02
N ASN A 6 3.81 15.66 18.26
CA ASN A 6 3.26 16.38 17.14
C ASN A 6 2.71 15.31 16.18
N GLN A 7 1.40 15.10 16.24
CA GLN A 7 0.67 14.40 15.20
C GLN A 7 0.81 15.26 13.95
N GLU A 8 1.82 14.99 13.13
CA GLU A 8 1.81 15.44 11.75
C GLU A 8 0.46 14.99 11.17
N GLN A 9 -0.40 15.97 10.88
CA GLN A 9 -1.75 15.74 10.44
C GLN A 9 -1.71 14.86 9.19
N ILE A 10 -2.08 13.59 9.33
CA ILE A 10 -2.31 12.70 8.20
C ILE A 10 -3.27 13.46 7.28
N PRO A 11 -2.89 13.77 6.03
CA PRO A 11 -3.71 14.59 5.16
C PRO A 11 -5.07 13.90 4.99
N LYS A 12 -6.14 14.63 5.36
CA LYS A 12 -7.52 14.17 5.18
C LYS A 12 -7.69 13.68 3.75
N ALA A 13 -8.29 12.52 3.55
CA ALA A 13 -8.56 11.97 2.23
C ALA A 13 -9.16 13.05 1.30
N ILE A 14 -8.43 13.39 0.23
CA ILE A 14 -8.77 14.50 -0.67
C ILE A 14 -9.59 14.07 -1.89
N GLY A 15 -9.83 12.76 -2.06
CA GLY A 15 -10.59 12.21 -3.18
C GLY A 15 -10.74 10.70 -3.14
N LEU A 16 -11.56 10.16 -4.05
CA LEU A 16 -11.77 8.73 -4.28
C LEU A 16 -11.53 8.43 -5.76
N GLY A 17 -10.91 7.29 -6.06
CA GLY A 17 -10.68 6.81 -7.42
C GLY A 17 -10.96 5.31 -7.54
N VAL A 18 -11.36 4.87 -8.73
CA VAL A 18 -11.57 3.46 -9.05
C VAL A 18 -10.41 2.97 -9.91
N PHE A 19 -9.65 2.00 -9.40
CA PHE A 19 -8.46 1.47 -10.06
C PHE A 19 -8.65 -0.02 -10.35
N MET A 20 -9.18 -0.33 -11.53
CA MET A 20 -9.64 -1.68 -11.91
C MET A 20 -8.60 -2.79 -11.65
N LEU A 21 -7.32 -2.55 -11.97
CA LEU A 21 -6.28 -3.55 -11.73
C LEU A 21 -6.04 -3.79 -10.24
N HIS A 22 -6.06 -2.73 -9.42
CA HIS A 22 -5.82 -2.82 -7.98
C HIS A 22 -7.00 -3.49 -7.26
N SER A 23 -8.22 -3.34 -7.78
CA SER A 23 -9.41 -4.03 -7.27
C SER A 23 -9.35 -5.55 -7.41
N ASN A 24 -8.37 -6.11 -8.14
CA ASN A 24 -8.14 -7.56 -8.21
C ASN A 24 -7.16 -8.08 -7.15
N CYS A 25 -6.48 -7.21 -6.40
CA CYS A 25 -5.52 -7.63 -5.37
C CYS A 25 -6.25 -7.92 -4.07
N ASN A 26 -6.18 -9.16 -3.59
CA ASN A 26 -6.82 -9.55 -2.33
C ASN A 26 -6.11 -8.99 -1.10
N HIS A 27 -6.81 -9.07 0.03
CA HIS A 27 -6.32 -8.61 1.31
C HIS A 27 -5.36 -9.61 1.99
N SER A 28 -4.28 -9.09 2.59
CA SER A 28 -3.53 -9.76 3.65
C SER A 28 -3.15 -8.75 4.74
N CYS A 29 -3.20 -9.16 6.02
CA CYS A 29 -2.67 -8.34 7.13
C CYS A 29 -1.12 -8.33 7.19
N ILE A 30 -0.48 -9.16 6.35
CA ILE A 30 0.96 -9.20 6.07
C ILE A 30 1.15 -9.20 4.55
N PRO A 31 0.82 -8.09 3.88
CA PRO A 31 0.82 -8.06 2.43
C PRO A 31 2.25 -8.11 1.87
N ASN A 32 2.40 -8.68 0.67
CA ASN A 32 3.67 -8.69 -0.07
C ASN A 32 3.81 -7.50 -1.03
N SER A 33 2.75 -6.70 -1.20
CA SER A 33 2.75 -5.48 -2.00
C SER A 33 2.04 -4.33 -1.27
N GLU A 34 2.35 -3.09 -1.66
CA GLU A 34 1.69 -1.88 -1.20
C GLU A 34 1.29 -1.00 -2.38
N ALA A 35 0.16 -0.30 -2.24
CA ALA A 35 -0.35 0.62 -3.25
C ALA A 35 0.09 2.05 -2.92
N VAL A 36 0.89 2.65 -3.79
CA VAL A 36 1.48 3.99 -3.61
C VAL A 36 0.88 4.96 -4.62
N VAL A 37 0.38 6.09 -4.14
CA VAL A 37 -0.16 7.16 -4.98
C VAL A 37 0.92 8.20 -5.27
N TYR A 38 1.19 8.44 -6.54
CA TYR A 38 2.03 9.53 -7.01
C TYR A 38 1.17 10.65 -7.57
N LYS A 39 1.33 11.86 -7.05
CA LYS A 39 0.72 13.06 -7.65
C LYS A 39 1.56 13.47 -8.85
N ILE A 40 0.92 13.63 -10.00
CA ILE A 40 1.60 14.14 -11.19
C ILE A 40 1.62 15.67 -11.08
N PRO A 41 2.80 16.33 -10.99
CA PRO A 41 2.88 17.78 -10.82
C PRO A 41 2.20 18.52 -11.99
N GLN A 42 1.56 19.63 -11.67
CA GLN A 42 1.16 20.62 -12.67
C GLN A 42 2.39 21.47 -13.01
N THR A 43 3.08 21.19 -14.11
CA THR A 43 3.99 22.19 -14.68
C THR A 43 3.69 22.37 -16.16
N SER A 44 3.36 23.61 -16.52
CA SER A 44 3.53 24.16 -17.86
C SER A 44 5.01 24.31 -18.25
N GLU A 45 5.93 23.98 -17.34
CA GLU A 45 7.35 23.83 -17.60
C GLU A 45 7.62 22.38 -17.99
N GLN A 46 8.25 22.22 -19.16
CA GLN A 46 8.78 20.96 -19.67
C GLN A 46 9.66 20.33 -18.58
N LEU A 47 9.15 19.30 -17.88
CA LEU A 47 10.01 18.46 -17.06
C LEU A 47 10.98 17.78 -18.03
N ASP A 48 12.28 18.05 -17.89
CA ASP A 48 13.30 17.41 -18.70
C ASP A 48 13.14 15.89 -18.59
N ASN A 49 13.20 15.20 -19.73
CA ASN A 49 12.96 13.74 -19.81
C ASN A 49 13.81 12.95 -18.79
N GLU A 50 14.99 13.46 -18.42
CA GLU A 50 15.88 12.85 -17.43
C GLU A 50 15.35 12.91 -15.98
N GLN A 51 14.54 13.94 -15.64
CA GLN A 51 13.90 14.06 -14.32
C GLN A 51 12.66 13.17 -14.23
N ILE A 52 11.88 13.08 -15.31
CA ILE A 52 10.77 12.12 -15.43
C ILE A 52 11.30 10.69 -15.29
N GLU A 53 12.41 10.35 -15.96
CA GLU A 53 13.03 9.03 -15.85
C GLU A 53 13.56 8.72 -14.44
N LYS A 54 14.01 9.71 -13.66
CA LYS A 54 14.48 9.53 -12.27
C LYS A 54 13.33 9.39 -11.27
N GLU A 55 12.27 10.20 -11.36
CA GLU A 55 11.11 10.14 -10.45
C GLU A 55 10.13 9.00 -10.80
N PHE A 56 10.02 8.61 -12.07
CA PHE A 56 9.15 7.53 -12.54
C PHE A 56 9.90 6.24 -12.91
N SER A 57 11.18 6.13 -12.53
CA SER A 57 12.06 5.01 -12.85
C SER A 57 11.39 3.65 -12.61
N PHE A 58 10.92 3.01 -13.69
CA PHE A 58 11.08 1.60 -14.02
C PHE A 58 10.38 1.28 -15.35
N SER A 59 11.20 1.09 -16.39
CA SER A 59 10.98 0.40 -17.68
C SER A 59 9.54 0.07 -18.09
N TYR A 60 8.81 1.06 -18.66
CA TYR A 60 7.71 0.77 -19.59
C TYR A 60 8.28 0.94 -21.00
N GLN A 61 8.94 -0.11 -21.51
CA GLN A 61 9.37 -0.14 -22.90
C GLN A 61 8.12 -0.16 -23.81
N GLY A 62 7.74 1.01 -24.33
CA GLY A 62 7.08 1.07 -25.63
C GLY A 62 5.61 1.50 -25.68
N GLN A 63 5.04 2.16 -24.68
CA GLN A 63 3.79 2.91 -24.89
C GLN A 63 3.86 4.30 -24.26
N ASN A 64 3.54 5.29 -25.08
CA ASN A 64 3.67 6.73 -24.83
C ASN A 64 3.14 7.15 -23.45
N LEU A 65 4.02 7.71 -22.62
CA LEU A 65 3.67 8.47 -21.41
C LEU A 65 2.93 9.79 -21.73
N GLU A 66 2.73 10.12 -23.00
CA GLU A 66 2.03 11.33 -23.48
C GLU A 66 0.55 11.46 -23.05
N ILE A 67 -0.02 10.48 -22.34
CA ILE A 67 -1.46 10.45 -22.00
C ILE A 67 -1.77 10.83 -20.55
N LEU A 68 -0.79 11.05 -19.67
CA LEU A 68 -1.09 11.51 -18.30
C LEU A 68 -1.24 13.04 -18.24
N ARG A 69 -2.25 13.56 -18.95
CA ARG A 69 -2.72 14.95 -18.78
C ARG A 69 -3.44 15.05 -17.44
N GLU A 70 -2.73 15.47 -16.40
CA GLU A 70 -3.24 15.79 -15.06
C GLU A 70 -3.83 14.58 -14.29
N GLY A 71 -3.33 14.30 -13.08
CA GLY A 71 -3.92 13.25 -12.25
C GLY A 71 -3.01 12.64 -11.18
N ALA A 72 -3.43 11.48 -10.68
CA ALA A 72 -2.68 10.68 -9.74
C ALA A 72 -2.46 9.27 -10.31
N LEU A 73 -1.24 8.76 -10.19
CA LEU A 73 -0.89 7.39 -10.57
C LEU A 73 -0.90 6.51 -9.32
N LEU A 74 -1.71 5.46 -9.31
CA LEU A 74 -1.64 4.41 -8.29
C LEU A 74 -0.73 3.29 -8.80
N ARG A 75 0.32 2.96 -8.04
CA ARG A 75 1.30 1.94 -8.38
C ARG A 75 1.33 0.87 -7.29
N LEU A 76 1.35 -0.40 -7.70
CA LEU A 76 1.71 -1.51 -6.81
C LEU A 76 3.22 -1.67 -6.80
N VAL A 77 3.81 -1.63 -5.61
CA VAL A 77 5.22 -1.91 -5.38
C VAL A 77 5.38 -3.05 -4.37
N THR A 78 6.47 -3.78 -4.43
CA THR A 78 6.79 -4.82 -3.45
C THR A 78 7.04 -4.17 -2.09
N LYS A 79 6.47 -4.72 -1.02
CA LYS A 79 6.70 -4.20 0.32
C LYS A 79 8.17 -4.39 0.74
N ARG A 80 8.68 -3.44 1.51
CA ARG A 80 10.03 -3.43 2.07
C ARG A 80 10.14 -4.26 3.34
N LEU A 81 11.24 -5.00 3.50
CA LEU A 81 11.62 -5.66 4.76
C LEU A 81 12.40 -4.64 5.59
N ASP A 82 11.80 -4.21 6.69
CA ASP A 82 12.35 -3.34 7.75
C ASP A 82 12.65 -1.89 7.33
N ASP A 83 11.73 -0.96 7.66
CA ASP A 83 11.84 0.47 7.36
C ASP A 83 12.90 1.22 8.19
N GLN A 84 13.58 0.52 9.12
CA GLN A 84 14.46 1.14 10.13
C GLN A 84 15.92 1.28 9.69
N ASP A 85 16.38 0.57 8.64
CA ASP A 85 17.78 0.61 8.20
C ASP A 85 17.89 0.92 6.70
N GLN A 86 18.90 1.71 6.32
CA GLN A 86 19.22 2.14 4.95
C GLN A 86 19.59 1.00 3.98
N ASN A 87 19.46 -0.26 4.42
CA ASN A 87 19.72 -1.47 3.64
C ASN A 87 18.42 -2.28 3.43
N THR A 88 17.33 -1.58 3.16
CA THR A 88 15.99 -2.15 3.03
C THR A 88 15.92 -3.11 1.85
N LYS A 89 15.58 -4.38 2.11
CA LYS A 89 15.43 -5.41 1.07
C LYS A 89 13.96 -5.54 0.69
N ASN A 90 13.63 -5.49 -0.60
CA ASN A 90 12.26 -5.76 -1.05
C ASN A 90 11.87 -7.22 -0.81
N ILE A 91 10.60 -7.45 -0.48
CA ILE A 91 10.02 -8.80 -0.49
C ILE A 91 10.10 -9.34 -1.93
N VAL A 92 10.60 -10.58 -2.05
CA VAL A 92 10.62 -11.31 -3.31
C VAL A 92 9.27 -12.00 -3.48
N ILE A 93 8.57 -11.73 -4.58
CA ILE A 93 7.32 -12.40 -4.96
C ILE A 93 7.65 -13.41 -6.05
N ASN A 94 7.35 -14.68 -5.81
CA ASN A 94 7.67 -15.75 -6.75
C ASN A 94 6.63 -15.84 -7.88
N LYS A 95 7.01 -16.42 -9.02
CA LYS A 95 6.07 -16.69 -10.11
C LYS A 95 4.93 -17.59 -9.62
N GLY A 96 3.69 -17.13 -9.79
CA GLY A 96 2.49 -17.85 -9.36
C GLY A 96 2.09 -17.60 -7.91
N GLU A 97 2.88 -16.84 -7.15
CA GLU A 97 2.50 -16.33 -5.84
C GLU A 97 1.45 -15.23 -5.99
N GLU A 98 0.44 -15.25 -5.12
CA GLU A 98 -0.61 -14.24 -5.12
C GLU A 98 -0.06 -12.88 -4.67
N ILE A 99 -0.43 -11.81 -5.37
CA ILE A 99 -0.14 -10.44 -4.97
C ILE A 99 -1.26 -9.98 -4.04
N THR A 100 -0.89 -9.60 -2.82
CA THR A 100 -1.84 -9.12 -1.80
C THR A 100 -1.46 -7.72 -1.30
N ILE A 101 -2.47 -6.93 -0.97
CA ILE A 101 -2.35 -5.60 -0.34
C ILE A 101 -3.08 -5.58 1.00
N SER A 102 -2.85 -4.57 1.84
CA SER A 102 -3.74 -4.33 2.98
C SER A 102 -4.90 -3.44 2.55
N TYR A 103 -6.12 -3.78 2.99
CA TYR A 103 -7.30 -2.92 2.86
C TYR A 103 -7.47 -2.06 4.12
N LEU A 104 -6.76 -2.42 5.19
CA LEU A 104 -6.72 -1.71 6.45
C LEU A 104 -5.55 -0.72 6.43
N SER A 105 -5.76 0.44 7.05
CA SER A 105 -4.73 1.41 7.36
C SER A 105 -3.69 0.86 8.34
N GLU A 106 -2.58 1.58 8.50
CA GLU A 106 -1.52 1.20 9.45
C GLU A 106 -2.02 1.12 10.89
N ASP A 107 -2.85 2.09 11.32
CA ASP A 107 -3.45 2.09 12.65
C ASP A 107 -4.42 0.92 12.84
N GLU A 108 -5.25 0.62 11.83
CA GLU A 108 -6.16 -0.53 11.88
C GLU A 108 -5.40 -1.86 11.90
N LEU A 109 -4.22 -1.93 11.30
CA LEU A 109 -3.35 -3.11 11.39
C LEU A 109 -2.77 -3.31 12.80
N LEU A 110 -2.75 -2.29 13.66
CA LEU A 110 -2.35 -2.43 15.07
C LEU A 110 -3.47 -2.99 15.95
N LEU A 111 -4.71 -3.03 15.46
CA LEU A 111 -5.85 -3.57 16.21
C LEU A 111 -5.74 -5.09 16.40
N PRO A 112 -6.37 -5.66 17.45
CA PRO A 112 -6.45 -7.11 17.64
C PRO A 112 -7.11 -7.83 16.46
N VAL A 113 -6.79 -9.13 16.28
CA VAL A 113 -7.32 -9.95 15.18
C VAL A 113 -8.85 -9.92 15.06
N SER A 114 -9.56 -9.92 16.19
CA SER A 114 -11.02 -9.86 16.23
C SER A 114 -11.55 -8.57 15.61
N GLU A 115 -10.91 -7.44 15.92
CA GLU A 115 -11.34 -6.14 15.45
C GLU A 115 -10.99 -5.92 13.97
N ARG A 116 -9.80 -6.36 13.54
CA ARG A 116 -9.44 -6.36 12.11
C ARG A 116 -10.43 -7.18 11.28
N ARG A 117 -10.79 -8.38 11.75
CA ARG A 117 -11.80 -9.22 11.08
C ARG A 117 -13.19 -8.58 11.09
N ARG A 118 -13.57 -7.90 12.17
CA ARG A 118 -14.83 -7.18 12.25
C ARG A 118 -14.93 -6.08 11.18
N LEU A 119 -13.87 -5.27 11.03
CA LEU A 119 -13.79 -4.23 9.99
C LEU A 119 -13.87 -4.84 8.58
N LEU A 120 -13.07 -5.87 8.30
CA LEU A 120 -13.06 -6.52 6.99
C LEU A 120 -14.41 -7.18 6.64
N LEU A 121 -15.07 -7.79 7.62
CA LEU A 121 -16.39 -8.38 7.41
C LEU A 121 -17.45 -7.30 7.15
N GLN A 122 -17.38 -6.17 7.87
CA GLN A 122 -18.32 -5.06 7.73
C GLN A 122 -18.19 -4.36 6.38
N ASP A 123 -16.96 -4.05 5.96
CA ASP A 123 -16.71 -3.18 4.80
C ASP A 123 -16.51 -3.97 3.50
N TYR A 124 -16.04 -5.21 3.60
CA TYR A 124 -15.68 -6.05 2.44
C TYR A 124 -16.35 -7.43 2.43
N GLY A 125 -17.08 -7.82 3.47
CA GLY A 125 -17.90 -9.04 3.48
C GLY A 125 -17.12 -10.36 3.60
N PHE A 126 -15.90 -10.36 4.13
CA PHE A 126 -15.12 -11.59 4.34
C PHE A 126 -14.36 -11.61 5.67
N GLU A 127 -14.01 -12.80 6.14
CA GLU A 127 -13.14 -12.99 7.31
C GLU A 127 -11.69 -13.32 6.88
N CYS A 128 -10.72 -12.55 7.37
CA CYS A 128 -9.32 -12.74 7.01
C CYS A 128 -8.71 -13.99 7.65
N ASN A 129 -8.13 -14.85 6.81
CA ASN A 129 -7.46 -16.09 7.20
C ASN A 129 -5.95 -16.09 6.89
N CYS A 130 -5.34 -14.91 6.76
CA CYS A 130 -3.89 -14.81 6.53
C CYS A 130 -3.08 -15.44 7.71
N PRO A 131 -1.81 -15.82 7.50
CA PRO A 131 -0.98 -16.46 8.52
C PRO A 131 -0.90 -15.66 9.83
N ARG A 132 -0.83 -14.32 9.76
CA ARG A 132 -0.85 -13.44 10.94
C ARG A 132 -2.12 -13.63 11.77
N CYS A 133 -3.30 -13.57 11.14
CA CYS A 133 -4.58 -13.73 11.84
C CYS A 133 -4.73 -15.13 12.46
N GLN A 134 -4.28 -16.17 11.76
CA GLN A 134 -4.31 -17.55 12.29
C GLN A 134 -3.43 -17.71 13.53
N LEU A 135 -2.19 -17.20 13.48
CA LEU A 135 -1.26 -17.25 14.62
C LEU A 135 -1.77 -16.47 15.83
N GLU A 136 -2.27 -15.25 15.62
CA GLU A 136 -2.83 -14.41 16.69
C GLU A 136 -4.06 -15.08 17.34
N THR A 137 -4.91 -15.75 16.56
CA THR A 137 -6.07 -16.48 17.10
C THR A 137 -5.66 -17.64 18.01
N ILE A 138 -4.65 -18.42 17.61
CA ILE A 138 -4.14 -19.55 18.41
C ILE A 138 -3.56 -19.05 19.74
N ASN A 139 -2.84 -17.92 19.71
CA ASN A 139 -2.21 -17.37 20.91
C ASN A 139 -3.24 -16.86 21.94
N ILE A 140 -4.38 -16.34 21.50
CA ILE A 140 -5.48 -15.94 22.38
C ILE A 140 -6.11 -17.16 23.08
N GLN A 141 -6.23 -18.30 22.41
CA GLN A 141 -6.83 -19.52 22.98
C GLN A 141 -5.94 -20.24 24.03
N LYS A 142 -4.66 -19.86 24.12
CA LYS A 142 -3.68 -20.45 25.05
C LYS A 142 -3.51 -19.64 26.35
N GLN A 143 -4.24 -18.52 26.50
CA GLN A 143 -4.28 -17.67 27.69
C GLN A 143 -5.56 -17.94 28.47
#